data_AF-A0A6M0FSL5-F1
#
_entry.id   AF-A0A6M0FSL5-F1
#
_cell.length_a   1.000
_cell.length_b   1.000
_cell.length_c   1.000
_cell.angle_alpha   90.00
_cell.angle_beta   90.00
_cell.angle_gamma   90.00
#
_symmetry.space_group_name_H-M   'P 1'
#
loop_
_entity.id
_entity.type
_entity.pdbx_description
1 polymer ?
#
loop_
_entity_poly.entity_id
_entity_poly.type
_entity_poly.pdbx_seq_one_letter_code
_entity_poly.pdbx_strand_id
1 'polypeptide(L)' 'MRTAYQYKLRPNKEQIATIEMWLELLRRQYNYRLGERFSWWSENRCPVNACPLVTPIPQLRDNPEYYSQKKDLVN' A
#
# COMPACT_ATOMS: atom_id res chain seq x y z
N MET A 1 -35.87 -22.27 17.78
CA MET A 1 -34.72 -22.62 16.91
C MET A 1 -33.61 -21.60 17.18
N ARG A 2 -32.46 -21.97 17.75
CA ARG A 2 -31.33 -21.03 17.97
C ARG A 2 -30.48 -20.99 16.70
N THR A 3 -30.56 -19.90 15.95
CA THR A 3 -29.84 -19.67 14.68
C THR A 3 -28.44 -19.05 14.87
N ALA A 4 -27.79 -19.30 16.00
CA ALA A 4 -26.49 -18.70 16.35
C ALA A 4 -25.28 -19.56 15.94
N TYR A 5 -25.31 -20.18 14.75
CA TYR A 5 -24.15 -20.91 14.26
C TYR A 5 -23.13 -19.91 13.70
N GLN A 6 -22.01 -19.72 14.39
CA GLN A 6 -20.86 -19.00 13.84
C GLN A 6 -20.05 -19.95 12.95
N TYR A 7 -20.00 -19.63 11.66
CA TYR A 7 -19.10 -20.31 10.73
C TYR A 7 -17.65 -19.99 11.12
N LYS A 8 -16.91 -21.03 11.51
CA LYS A 8 -15.46 -20.96 11.70
C LYS A 8 -14.77 -21.61 10.52
N LEU A 9 -13.96 -20.84 9.80
CA LEU A 9 -13.07 -21.39 8.79
C LEU A 9 -12.04 -22.30 9.49
N ARG A 10 -11.95 -23.55 9.06
CA ARG A 10 -10.93 -24.51 9.54
C ARG A 10 -10.05 -24.92 8.36
N PRO A 11 -9.11 -24.04 7.94
CA PRO A 11 -8.26 -24.34 6.82
C PRO A 11 -7.31 -25.51 7.15
N ASN A 12 -7.04 -26.34 6.15
CA ASN A 12 -5.99 -27.36 6.25
C ASN A 12 -4.60 -26.71 6.15
N LYS A 13 -3.54 -27.50 6.32
CA LYS A 13 -2.16 -26.99 6.33
C LYS A 13 -1.77 -26.25 5.05
N GLU A 14 -2.18 -26.77 3.88
CA GLU A 14 -1.88 -26.17 2.57
C GLU A 14 -2.62 -24.84 2.39
N GLN A 15 -3.88 -24.78 2.82
CA GLN A 15 -4.69 -23.55 2.81
C GLN A 15 -4.09 -22.49 3.72
N ILE A 16 -3.64 -22.85 4.92
CA ILE A 16 -2.97 -21.92 5.84
C ILE A 16 -1.72 -21.34 5.18
N ALA A 17 -0.83 -22.18 4.65
CA ALA A 17 0.40 -21.73 3.99
C ALA A 17 0.11 -20.79 2.81
N THR A 18 -0.94 -21.08 2.03
CA THR A 18 -1.38 -20.22 0.92
C THR A 18 -1.86 -18.86 1.41
N ILE A 19 -2.69 -18.84 2.47
CA ILE A 19 -3.20 -17.60 3.07
C ILE A 19 -2.06 -16.75 3.63
N GLU A 20 -1.12 -17.37 4.36
CA GLU A 20 0.04 -16.68 4.92
C GLU A 20 0.92 -16.05 3.84
N MET A 21 1.19 -16.80 2.76
CA MET A 21 1.92 -16.29 1.60
C MET A 21 1.21 -15.07 1.00
N TRP A 22 -0.11 -15.16 0.77
CA TRP A 22 -0.88 -14.04 0.21
C TRP A 22 -0.88 -12.82 1.13
N LEU A 23 -1.06 -13.02 2.45
CA LEU A 23 -1.02 -11.93 3.41
C LEU A 23 0.33 -11.20 3.41
N GLU A 24 1.43 -11.95 3.31
CA GLU A 24 2.76 -11.36 3.25
C GLU A 24 2.97 -10.56 1.95
N LEU A 25 2.52 -11.10 0.80
CA LEU A 25 2.58 -10.38 -0.47
C LEU A 25 1.76 -9.09 -0.43
N LEU A 26 0.53 -9.15 0.09
CA LEU A 26 -0.34 -7.98 0.23
C LEU A 26 0.25 -6.94 1.18
N ARG A 27 0.84 -7.37 2.30
CA ARG A 27 1.52 -6.47 3.25
C ARG A 27 2.68 -5.74 2.58
N ARG A 28 3.54 -6.46 1.84
CA ARG A 28 4.68 -5.87 1.11
C ARG A 28 4.19 -4.85 0.09
N GLN A 29 3.19 -5.22 -0.70
CA GLN A 29 2.60 -4.35 -1.70
C GLN A 29 2.04 -3.08 -1.08
N TYR A 30 1.26 -3.21 0.00
CA TYR A 30 0.69 -2.08 0.70
C TYR A 30 1.78 -1.12 1.22
N ASN A 31 2.81 -1.66 1.87
CA ASN A 31 3.90 -0.86 2.41
C ASN A 31 4.70 -0.15 1.31
N TYR A 32 4.95 -0.82 0.19
CA TYR A 32 5.61 -0.22 -0.96
C TYR A 32 4.82 0.96 -1.52
N ARG A 33 3.51 0.76 -1.81
CA ARG A 33 2.63 1.82 -2.33
C ARG A 33 2.41 2.97 -1.36
N LEU A 34 2.41 2.69 -0.05
CA LEU A 34 2.39 3.74 0.97
C LEU A 34 3.69 4.55 0.95
N GLY A 35 4.83 3.89 0.82
CA GLY A 35 6.14 4.53 0.68
C GLY A 35 6.22 5.46 -0.53
N GLU A 36 5.68 5.04 -1.68
CA GLU A 36 5.63 5.90 -2.87
C GLU A 36 4.90 7.22 -2.63
N ARG A 37 3.76 7.17 -1.92
CA ARG A 37 2.98 8.37 -1.56
C ARG A 37 3.75 9.30 -0.64
N PHE A 38 4.44 8.75 0.36
CA PHE A 38 5.27 9.57 1.26
C PHE A 38 6.48 10.17 0.56
N SER A 39 7.13 9.41 -0.33
CA SER A 39 8.24 9.93 -1.15
C SER A 39 7.75 11.06 -2.05
N TRP A 40 6.65 10.85 -2.80
CA TRP A 40 6.07 11.90 -3.64
C TRP A 40 5.72 13.15 -2.83
N TRP A 41 5.05 12.99 -1.69
CA TRP A 41 4.70 14.11 -0.81
C TRP A 41 5.93 14.86 -0.31
N SER A 42 6.96 14.14 0.14
CA SER A 42 8.18 14.76 0.67
C SER A 42 9.00 15.47 -0.42
N GLU A 43 8.99 14.94 -1.64
CA GLU A 43 9.70 15.49 -2.80
C GLU A 43 9.01 16.73 -3.39
N ASN A 44 7.68 16.80 -3.32
CA ASN A 44 6.90 17.87 -3.97
C ASN A 44 6.42 18.96 -3.01
N ARG A 45 6.58 18.78 -1.69
CA ARG A 45 6.20 19.82 -0.70
C ARG A 45 7.30 20.87 -0.55
N CYS A 46 6.88 22.13 -0.37
CA CYS A 46 7.74 23.21 0.09
C CYS A 46 7.17 23.76 1.42
N PRO A 47 7.98 23.97 2.47
CA PRO A 47 7.51 24.63 3.68
C PRO A 47 7.01 26.04 3.37
N VAL A 48 5.84 26.41 3.91
CA VAL A 48 5.25 27.75 3.68
C VAL A 48 6.10 28.86 4.32
N ASN A 49 6.81 28.53 5.40
CA ASN A 49 7.59 29.45 6.22
C ASN A 49 9.12 29.26 6.09
N ALA A 50 9.60 28.43 5.16
CA ALA A 50 11.02 28.21 4.94
C ALA A 50 11.31 27.76 3.50
N CYS A 51 12.40 28.25 2.92
CA CYS A 51 12.90 27.78 1.63
C CYS A 51 14.10 26.84 1.86
N PRO A 52 14.01 25.55 1.50
CA PRO A 52 15.15 24.64 1.62
C PRO A 52 16.26 25.04 0.64
N LEU A 53 17.49 25.21 1.13
CA LEU A 53 18.65 25.53 0.28
C LEU A 53 19.09 24.35 -0.61
N VAL A 54 18.71 23.13 -0.22
CA VAL A 54 18.91 21.90 -1.01
C VAL A 54 17.54 21.28 -1.19
N THR A 55 17.03 21.31 -2.41
CA THR A 55 15.79 20.62 -2.81
C THR A 55 16.17 19.44 -3.71
N PRO A 56 15.63 18.23 -3.46
CA PRO A 56 15.68 17.18 -4.47
C PRO A 56 14.98 17.70 -5.73
N ILE A 57 15.54 17.43 -6.90
CA ILE A 57 14.83 17.60 -8.17
C ILE A 57 14.28 16.22 -8.53
N PRO A 58 13.07 15.86 -8.05
CA PRO A 58 12.48 14.57 -8.36
C PRO A 58 12.17 14.48 -9.86
N GLN A 59 12.03 13.26 -10.37
CA GLN A 59 11.43 13.08 -11.68
C GLN A 59 9.99 13.57 -11.64
N LEU A 60 9.58 14.28 -12.70
CA LEU A 60 8.20 14.73 -12.83
C LEU A 60 7.29 13.50 -12.94
N ARG A 61 6.40 13.33 -11.96
CA ARG A 61 5.41 12.26 -11.94
C ARG A 61 4.13 12.75 -11.29
N ASP A 62 3.00 12.20 -11.73
CA ASP A 62 1.71 12.46 -11.13
C ASP A 62 1.66 11.97 -9.67
N ASN A 63 0.81 12.60 -8.86
CA ASN A 63 0.56 12.18 -7.48
C ASN A 63 0.03 10.73 -7.45
N PRO A 64 0.73 9.80 -6.78
CA PRO A 64 0.35 8.39 -6.74
C PRO A 64 -0.87 8.17 -5.83
N GLU A 65 -2.05 8.51 -6.32
CA GLU A 65 -3.34 8.29 -5.66
C GLU A 65 -3.78 6.83 -5.73
N TYR A 66 -4.72 6.42 -4.86
CA TYR A 66 -5.26 5.05 -4.81
C TYR A 66 -5.61 4.49 -6.20
N TYR A 67 -6.31 5.28 -7.02
CA TYR A 67 -6.73 4.84 -8.35
C TYR A 67 -5.56 4.67 -9.34
N SER A 68 -4.53 5.51 -9.25
CA SER A 68 -3.34 5.38 -10.10
C SER A 68 -2.54 4.13 -9.75
N GLN A 69 -2.32 3.88 -8.45
CA GLN A 69 -1.61 2.71 -7.95
C GLN A 69 -2.39 1.41 -8.20
N LYS A 70 -3.73 1.47 -8.17
CA LYS A 70 -4.59 0.33 -8.52
C LYS A 70 -4.46 -0.05 -10.00
N LYS A 71 -4.37 0.94 -10.91
CA LYS A 71 -4.23 0.67 -12.35
C LYS A 71 -2.93 -0.04 -12.69
N ASP A 72 -1.85 0.32 -12.00
CA ASP A 72 -0.51 -0.25 -12.20
C ASP A 72 -0.43 -1.76 -11.88
N LEU A 73 -1.35 -2.28 -11.04
CA LEU A 73 -1.40 -3.70 -10.65
C LEU A 73 -1.92 -4.65 -11.74
N VAL A 74 -2.47 -4.12 -12.83
CA VAL A 74 -3.17 -4.92 -13.87
C VAL A 74 -2.26 -5.22 -15.07
N ASN A 75 -1.03 -4.69 -15.07
CA ASN A 75 -0.03 -4.90 -16.12
C ASN A 75 0.88 -6.11 -15.84
#